data_AF-A0A2G2VZ75-F1
#
_entry.id   AF-A0A2G2VZ75-F1
#
_cell.length_a   1.000
_cell.length_b   1.000
_cell.length_c   1.000
_cell.angle_alpha   90.00
_cell.angle_beta   90.00
_cell.angle_gamma   90.00
#
_symmetry.space_group_name_H-M   'P 1'
#
loop_
_entity.id
_entity.type
_entity.pdbx_description
1 polymer ?
#
loop_
_entity_poly.entity_id
_entity_poly.type
_entity_poly.pdbx_seq_one_letter_code
_entity_poly.pdbx_strand_id
1 'polypeptide(L)'
;MMLETVAAVPGMVGGILFHYKLLMRLEQSGGCIKALLEEAENKRMHLMTFMEVAKTKWYERALVFAVQGVFFNAYFVTYILSPKLAHHIVGYLKEEAIHSYTEFLKELGNGNIENVPAPAIAIDYWHLPKKSTLRDIVVVVRADEAHHRDVNYFVSDSYFQGQQLMDSPAPLGFCFFPQLQDQGIHVEVASVQCNKESVSAFCRYKDQLLTCDHDIPTKDTTVQSEISGSQFLRKDSIVRVCMLKVELM
;
A
#
# COMPACT_ATOMS: atom_id res chain seq x y z
N MET A 1 0.43 10.43 -8.73
CA MET A 1 1.57 11.38 -8.78
C MET A 1 1.91 11.94 -7.39
N MET A 2 1.15 12.88 -6.83
CA MET A 2 1.48 13.53 -5.54
C MET A 2 1.40 12.59 -4.32
N LEU A 3 0.53 11.57 -4.36
CA LEU A 3 0.42 10.60 -3.25
C LEU A 3 1.64 9.67 -3.17
N GLU A 4 2.24 9.30 -4.31
CA GLU A 4 3.40 8.39 -4.35
C GLU A 4 4.65 8.99 -3.72
N THR A 5 4.85 10.31 -3.85
CA THR A 5 5.98 11.01 -3.22
C THR A 5 5.91 10.97 -1.70
N VAL A 6 4.70 10.97 -1.15
CA VAL A 6 4.45 10.87 0.29
C VAL A 6 4.49 9.40 0.72
N ALA A 7 3.97 8.49 -0.10
CA ALA A 7 3.90 7.07 0.19
C ALA A 7 5.27 6.37 0.31
N ALA A 8 6.33 6.92 -0.29
CA ALA A 8 7.70 6.40 -0.17
C ALA A 8 8.38 6.74 1.17
N VAL A 9 7.86 7.74 1.91
CA VAL A 9 8.48 8.22 3.16
C VAL A 9 8.36 7.22 4.32
N PRO A 10 7.20 6.60 4.60
CA PRO A 10 7.02 5.72 5.74
C PRO A 10 7.97 4.53 5.79
N GLY A 11 8.14 3.80 4.67
CA GLY A 11 9.04 2.66 4.59
C GLY A 11 10.49 3.05 4.89
N MET A 12 10.93 4.20 4.40
CA MET A 12 12.28 4.71 4.66
C MET A 12 12.47 5.10 6.14
N VAL A 13 11.53 5.85 6.72
CA VAL A 13 11.58 6.27 8.13
C VAL A 13 11.55 5.07 9.06
N GLY A 14 10.61 4.14 8.83
CA GLY A 14 10.49 2.92 9.60
C GLY A 14 11.74 2.04 9.48
N GLY A 15 12.26 1.86 8.26
CA GLY A 15 13.48 1.08 8.01
C GLY A 15 14.69 1.63 8.75
N ILE A 16 14.93 2.94 8.70
CA ILE A 16 16.06 3.60 9.39
C ILE A 16 15.90 3.51 10.92
N LEU A 17 14.74 3.88 11.46
CA LEU A 17 14.52 3.87 12.90
C LEU A 17 14.60 2.45 13.48
N PHE A 18 14.02 1.47 12.77
CA PHE A 18 14.09 0.08 13.15
C PHE A 18 15.51 -0.47 13.05
N HIS A 19 16.25 -0.12 12.00
CA HIS A 19 17.67 -0.48 11.83
C HIS A 19 18.53 -0.02 13.01
N TYR A 20 18.43 1.25 13.40
CA TYR A 20 19.19 1.76 14.56
C TYR A 20 18.79 1.09 15.87
N LYS A 21 17.48 0.85 16.08
CA LYS A 21 17.00 0.15 17.27
C LYS A 21 17.61 -1.25 17.40
N LEU A 22 17.71 -1.98 16.29
CA LEU A 22 18.28 -3.32 16.26
C LEU A 22 19.79 -3.33 16.44
N LEU A 23 20.51 -2.36 15.87
CA LEU A 23 21.95 -2.21 16.11
C LEU A 23 22.25 -1.96 17.60
N MET A 24 21.45 -1.12 18.27
CA MET A 24 21.62 -0.85 19.71
C MET A 24 21.35 -2.09 20.58
N ARG A 25 20.47 -2.99 20.12
CA ARG A 25 20.12 -4.22 20.82
C ARG A 25 20.94 -5.44 20.39
N LEU A 26 21.75 -5.31 19.33
CA LEU A 26 22.48 -6.41 18.69
C LEU A 26 21.56 -7.57 18.25
N GLU A 27 20.38 -7.22 17.73
CA GLU A 27 19.31 -8.15 17.35
C GLU A 27 19.19 -8.30 15.81
N GLN A 28 18.73 -9.47 15.33
CA GLN A 28 18.59 -9.79 13.91
C GLN A 28 17.23 -9.39 13.34
N SER A 29 17.14 -8.52 12.33
CA SER A 29 15.87 -7.92 11.87
C SER A 29 14.71 -8.81 11.39
N GLY A 30 14.91 -10.12 11.23
CA GLY A 30 13.88 -11.02 10.69
C GLY A 30 13.39 -10.65 9.28
N GLY A 31 14.16 -9.84 8.53
CA GLY A 31 13.78 -9.36 7.20
C GLY A 31 12.95 -8.07 7.17
N CYS A 32 12.50 -7.56 8.31
CA CYS A 32 11.60 -6.40 8.37
C CYS A 32 12.23 -5.12 7.80
N ILE A 33 13.52 -4.88 8.05
CA ILE A 33 14.23 -3.72 7.47
C ILE A 33 14.19 -3.79 5.95
N LYS A 34 14.47 -4.97 5.39
CA LYS A 34 14.48 -5.17 3.95
C LYS A 34 13.09 -4.92 3.36
N ALA A 35 12.03 -5.46 3.97
CA ALA A 35 10.66 -5.23 3.53
C ALA A 35 10.28 -3.74 3.51
N LEU A 36 10.65 -2.98 4.55
CA LEU A 36 10.33 -1.56 4.64
C LEU A 36 11.10 -0.70 3.61
N LEU A 37 12.36 -1.07 3.34
CA LEU A 37 13.15 -0.38 2.31
C LEU A 37 12.70 -0.76 0.90
N GLU A 38 12.31 -2.01 0.67
CA GLU A 38 11.71 -2.47 -0.59
C GLU A 38 10.37 -1.78 -0.84
N GLU A 39 9.53 -1.57 0.19
CA GLU A 39 8.32 -0.75 0.06
C GLU A 39 8.66 0.68 -0.39
N ALA A 40 9.63 1.32 0.26
CA ALA A 40 10.02 2.68 -0.10
C ALA A 40 10.54 2.78 -1.55
N GLU A 41 11.33 1.80 -1.99
CA GLU A 41 11.80 1.71 -3.37
C GLU A 41 10.66 1.45 -4.35
N ASN A 42 9.74 0.54 -4.03
CA ASN A 42 8.58 0.25 -4.86
C ASN A 42 7.71 1.50 -5.07
N LYS A 43 7.42 2.29 -4.02
CA LYS A 43 6.71 3.57 -4.17
C LYS A 43 7.47 4.59 -5.00
N ARG A 44 8.80 4.61 -4.92
CA ARG A 44 9.62 5.43 -5.81
C ARG A 44 9.46 4.98 -7.27
N MET A 45 9.37 3.68 -7.53
CA MET A 45 9.15 3.15 -8.88
C MET A 45 7.73 3.42 -9.41
N HIS A 46 6.71 3.42 -8.55
CA HIS A 46 5.37 3.93 -8.90
C HIS A 46 5.48 5.38 -9.39
N LEU A 47 6.13 6.24 -8.60
CA LEU A 47 6.33 7.64 -8.95
C LEU A 47 7.04 7.81 -10.29
N MET A 48 8.21 7.18 -10.48
CA MET A 48 9.00 7.31 -11.71
C MET A 48 8.24 6.83 -12.95
N THR A 49 7.47 5.75 -12.82
CA THR A 49 6.61 5.25 -13.89
C THR A 49 5.56 6.27 -14.31
N PHE A 50 4.88 6.90 -13.35
CA PHE A 50 3.90 7.92 -13.66
C PHE A 50 4.53 9.24 -14.14
N MET A 51 5.82 9.50 -13.87
CA MET A 51 6.55 10.68 -14.41
C MET A 51 6.78 10.56 -15.91
N GLU A 52 6.98 9.35 -16.42
CA GLU A 52 7.12 9.09 -17.86
C GLU A 52 5.79 9.32 -18.60
N VAL A 53 4.67 9.07 -17.93
CA VAL A 53 3.32 9.26 -18.50
C VAL A 53 2.84 10.71 -18.36
N ALA A 54 3.13 11.37 -17.22
CA ALA A 54 2.66 12.71 -16.91
C ALA A 54 3.80 13.68 -16.60
N LYS A 55 3.94 14.72 -17.43
CA LYS A 55 4.93 15.79 -17.22
C LYS A 55 4.51 16.70 -16.06
N THR A 56 5.33 16.75 -15.00
CA THR A 56 5.10 17.63 -13.85
C THR A 56 5.62 19.05 -14.08
N LYS A 57 4.88 20.04 -13.59
CA LYS A 57 5.28 21.46 -13.64
C LYS A 57 6.13 21.84 -12.42
N TRP A 58 6.86 22.95 -12.51
CA TRP A 58 7.79 23.36 -11.43
C TRP A 58 7.08 23.65 -10.10
N TYR A 59 5.86 24.17 -10.12
CA TYR A 59 5.09 24.47 -8.90
C TYR A 59 4.58 23.18 -8.23
N GLU A 60 4.27 22.13 -8.99
CA GLU A 60 3.90 20.82 -8.44
C GLU A 60 5.07 20.21 -7.69
N ARG A 61 6.29 20.38 -8.22
CA ARG A 61 7.53 19.93 -7.54
C ARG A 61 7.78 20.71 -6.25
N ALA A 62 7.57 22.02 -6.26
CA ALA A 62 7.66 22.84 -5.04
C ALA A 62 6.64 22.41 -3.99
N LEU A 63 5.41 22.09 -4.41
CA LEU A 63 4.36 21.57 -3.53
C LEU A 63 4.73 20.20 -2.96
N VAL A 64 5.26 19.28 -3.79
CA VAL A 64 5.76 17.98 -3.34
C VAL A 64 6.83 18.15 -2.26
N PHE A 65 7.80 19.05 -2.47
CA PHE A 65 8.85 19.31 -1.50
C PHE A 65 8.28 19.79 -0.15
N ALA A 66 7.32 20.72 -0.18
CA ALA A 66 6.67 21.23 1.03
C ALA A 66 5.87 20.14 1.76
N VAL A 67 5.04 19.38 1.05
CA VAL A 67 4.21 18.31 1.62
C VAL A 67 5.10 17.20 2.19
N GLN A 68 6.12 16.78 1.46
CA GLN A 68 7.06 15.76 1.90
C GLN A 68 7.83 16.21 3.15
N GLY A 69 8.25 17.47 3.23
CA GLY A 69 8.90 18.03 4.40
C GLY A 69 8.02 17.99 5.65
N VAL A 70 6.76 18.43 5.54
CA VAL A 70 5.79 18.38 6.67
C VAL A 70 5.48 16.94 7.06
N PHE A 71 5.17 16.09 6.08
CA PHE A 71 4.79 14.71 6.33
C PHE A 71 5.93 13.90 6.93
N PHE A 72 7.17 14.06 6.45
CA PHE A 72 8.34 13.40 7.01
C PHE A 72 8.49 13.68 8.50
N ASN A 73 8.45 14.96 8.90
CA ASN A 73 8.62 15.34 10.30
C ASN A 73 7.47 14.81 11.18
N ALA A 74 6.23 14.95 10.71
CA ALA A 74 5.05 14.45 11.43
C ALA A 74 5.08 12.92 11.59
N TYR A 75 5.40 12.19 10.51
CA TYR A 75 5.49 10.74 10.52
C TYR A 75 6.65 10.24 11.39
N PHE A 76 7.81 10.90 11.31
CA PHE A 76 8.98 10.59 12.15
C PHE A 76 8.67 10.68 13.65
N VAL A 77 8.05 11.78 14.09
CA VAL A 77 7.63 11.94 15.49
C VAL A 77 6.59 10.89 15.86
N THR A 78 5.61 10.64 14.98
CA THR A 78 4.58 9.61 15.21
C THR A 78 5.21 8.22 15.38
N TYR A 79 6.21 7.87 14.56
CA TYR A 79 6.89 6.58 14.62
C TYR A 79 7.67 6.41 15.92
N ILE A 80 8.35 7.46 16.40
CA ILE A 80 9.05 7.42 17.70
C ILE A 80 8.06 7.23 18.84
N LEU A 81 6.92 7.92 18.82
CA LEU A 81 5.91 7.84 19.87
C LEU A 81 5.15 6.51 19.85
N SER A 82 4.81 6.02 18.66
CA SER A 82 4.06 4.79 18.48
C SER A 82 4.29 4.20 17.08
N PRO A 83 5.22 3.22 16.95
CA PRO A 83 5.40 2.47 15.71
C PRO A 83 4.11 1.77 15.27
N LYS A 84 3.31 1.29 16.24
CA LYS A 84 1.98 0.71 15.99
C LYS A 84 1.09 1.70 15.21
N LEU A 85 0.87 2.89 15.76
CA LEU A 85 0.03 3.89 15.11
C LEU A 85 0.58 4.28 13.74
N ALA A 86 1.90 4.42 13.63
CA ALA A 86 2.55 4.78 12.38
C ALA A 86 2.30 3.74 11.27
N HIS A 87 2.40 2.44 11.57
CA HIS A 87 2.09 1.37 10.61
C HIS A 87 0.60 1.27 10.32
N HIS A 88 -0.27 1.46 11.31
CA HIS A 88 -1.72 1.48 11.12
C HIS A 88 -2.18 2.61 10.20
N ILE A 89 -1.61 3.80 10.34
CA ILE A 89 -1.86 4.94 9.44
C ILE A 89 -1.46 4.58 8.01
N VAL A 90 -0.30 3.94 7.81
CA VAL A 90 0.12 3.51 6.48
C VAL A 90 -0.85 2.49 5.90
N GLY A 91 -1.30 1.51 6.68
CA GLY A 91 -2.33 0.55 6.26
C GLY A 91 -3.56 1.24 5.67
N TYR A 92 -4.11 2.23 6.36
CA TYR A 92 -5.23 3.04 5.84
C TYR A 92 -4.88 3.82 4.58
N LEU A 93 -3.70 4.43 4.50
CA LEU A 93 -3.27 5.12 3.28
C LEU A 93 -3.20 4.16 2.08
N LYS A 94 -2.80 2.91 2.29
CA LYS A 94 -2.79 1.88 1.25
C LYS A 94 -4.20 1.43 0.85
N GLU A 95 -5.15 1.34 1.79
CA GLU A 95 -6.56 1.08 1.45
C GLU A 95 -7.14 2.14 0.51
N GLU A 96 -6.92 3.41 0.83
CA GLU A 96 -7.35 4.53 -0.01
C GLU A 96 -6.64 4.53 -1.37
N ALA A 97 -5.37 4.10 -1.43
CA ALA A 97 -4.64 3.92 -2.68
C ALA A 97 -5.26 2.79 -3.53
N ILE A 98 -5.58 1.64 -2.95
CA ILE A 98 -6.23 0.52 -3.64
C ILE A 98 -7.60 0.95 -4.20
N HIS A 99 -8.37 1.72 -3.42
CA HIS A 99 -9.63 2.27 -3.87
C HIS A 99 -9.43 3.21 -5.07
N SER A 100 -8.48 4.16 -4.96
CA SER A 100 -8.15 5.10 -6.03
C SER A 100 -7.70 4.41 -7.33
N TYR A 101 -6.85 3.38 -7.25
CA TYR A 101 -6.44 2.62 -8.42
C TYR A 101 -7.56 1.77 -9.00
N THR A 102 -8.51 1.33 -8.18
CA THR A 102 -9.70 0.62 -8.67
C THR A 102 -10.61 1.56 -9.47
N GLU A 103 -10.81 2.80 -9.00
CA GLU A 103 -11.53 3.81 -9.78
C GLU A 103 -10.78 4.16 -11.07
N PHE A 104 -9.44 4.29 -11.02
CA PHE A 104 -8.64 4.52 -12.23
C PHE A 104 -8.83 3.39 -13.27
N LEU A 105 -8.85 2.12 -12.85
CA LEU A 105 -9.13 1.01 -13.77
C LEU A 105 -10.52 1.06 -14.38
N LYS A 106 -11.53 1.58 -13.67
CA LYS A 106 -12.88 1.79 -14.21
C LYS A 106 -12.87 2.87 -15.27
N GLU A 107 -12.22 4.00 -15.00
CA GLU A 107 -12.11 5.11 -15.96
C GLU A 107 -11.37 4.70 -17.25
N LEU A 108 -10.33 3.87 -17.14
CA LEU A 108 -9.67 3.24 -18.30
C LEU A 108 -10.60 2.29 -19.06
N GLY A 109 -11.40 1.49 -18.35
CA GLY A 109 -12.38 0.58 -18.95
C GLY A 109 -13.53 1.30 -19.67
N ASN A 110 -13.92 2.47 -19.17
CA ASN A 110 -14.93 3.33 -19.77
C ASN A 110 -14.41 4.15 -20.96
N GLY A 111 -13.08 4.19 -21.17
CA GLY A 111 -12.45 4.98 -22.24
C GLY A 111 -12.31 6.47 -21.93
N ASN A 112 -12.58 6.89 -20.70
CA ASN A 112 -12.40 8.28 -20.26
C ASN A 112 -10.92 8.67 -20.14
N ILE A 113 -10.05 7.68 -19.91
CA ILE A 113 -8.61 7.84 -19.89
C ILE A 113 -8.00 6.99 -21.00
N GLU A 114 -7.08 7.59 -21.77
CA GLU A 114 -6.39 6.90 -22.86
C GLU A 114 -5.47 5.78 -22.33
N ASN A 115 -5.64 4.56 -22.84
CA ASN A 115 -4.80 3.43 -22.46
C ASN A 115 -3.51 3.40 -23.30
N VAL A 116 -2.55 4.26 -22.94
CA VAL A 116 -1.26 4.39 -23.63
C VAL A 116 -0.35 3.18 -23.40
N PRO A 117 0.66 2.95 -24.26
CA PRO A 117 1.68 1.92 -24.04
C PRO A 117 2.44 2.13 -22.71
N ALA A 118 2.79 1.02 -22.06
CA ALA A 118 3.58 1.04 -20.83
C ALA A 118 4.99 1.62 -21.08
N PRO A 119 5.46 2.60 -20.28
CA PRO A 119 6.84 3.07 -20.37
C PRO A 119 7.85 1.96 -20.03
N ALA A 120 9.03 2.03 -20.64
CA ALA A 120 10.07 1.01 -20.53
C ALA A 120 10.49 0.73 -19.07
N ILE A 121 10.56 1.78 -18.23
CA ILE A 121 10.89 1.64 -16.81
C ILE A 121 9.93 0.69 -16.06
N ALA A 122 8.64 0.70 -16.42
CA ALA A 122 7.64 -0.17 -15.81
C ALA A 122 7.74 -1.60 -16.34
N ILE A 123 7.95 -1.73 -17.65
CA ILE A 123 8.17 -3.03 -18.30
C ILE A 123 9.36 -3.74 -17.66
N ASP A 124 10.47 -3.03 -17.48
CA ASP A 124 11.69 -3.61 -16.92
C ASP A 124 11.54 -3.93 -15.42
N TYR A 125 10.91 -3.05 -14.65
CA TYR A 125 10.77 -3.21 -13.19
C TYR A 125 9.78 -4.32 -12.79
N TRP A 126 8.60 -4.35 -13.41
CA TRP A 126 7.59 -5.39 -13.15
C TRP A 126 7.70 -6.58 -14.12
N HIS A 127 8.76 -6.66 -14.93
CA HIS A 127 8.95 -7.72 -15.92
C HIS A 127 7.71 -7.98 -16.79
N LEU A 128 7.06 -6.90 -17.25
CA LEU A 128 5.83 -6.99 -18.02
C LEU A 128 6.12 -7.41 -19.48
N PRO A 129 5.14 -7.99 -20.19
CA PRO A 129 5.24 -8.16 -21.64
C PRO A 129 5.53 -6.84 -22.38
N LYS A 130 6.34 -6.88 -23.44
CA LYS A 130 6.73 -5.68 -24.21
C LYS A 130 5.58 -4.87 -24.81
N LYS A 131 4.38 -5.46 -24.91
CA LYS A 131 3.16 -4.82 -25.43
C LYS A 131 2.18 -4.42 -24.33
N SER A 132 2.60 -4.41 -23.07
CA SER A 132 1.78 -3.98 -21.95
C SER A 132 1.37 -2.52 -22.07
N THR A 133 0.25 -2.20 -21.42
CA THR A 133 -0.44 -0.92 -21.47
C THR A 133 -0.50 -0.27 -20.09
N LEU A 134 -0.93 0.99 -20.04
CA LEU A 134 -1.16 1.71 -18.79
C LEU A 134 -2.10 0.94 -17.84
N ARG A 135 -3.12 0.27 -18.38
CA ARG A 135 -4.00 -0.60 -17.60
C ARG A 135 -3.23 -1.71 -16.87
N ASP A 136 -2.30 -2.39 -17.54
CA ASP A 136 -1.52 -3.49 -16.94
C ASP A 136 -0.63 -2.97 -15.82
N ILE A 137 -0.04 -1.77 -15.99
CA ILE A 137 0.72 -1.08 -14.94
C ILE A 137 -0.16 -0.80 -13.73
N VAL A 138 -1.34 -0.21 -13.94
CA VAL A 138 -2.23 0.15 -12.82
C VAL A 138 -2.68 -1.11 -12.06
N VAL A 139 -2.86 -2.24 -12.75
CA VAL A 139 -3.17 -3.52 -12.11
C VAL A 139 -2.04 -3.98 -11.19
N VAL A 140 -0.79 -3.98 -11.64
CA VAL A 140 0.36 -4.42 -10.81
C VAL A 140 0.65 -3.44 -9.68
N VAL A 141 0.55 -2.14 -9.93
CA VAL A 141 0.67 -1.08 -8.91
C VAL A 141 -0.38 -1.25 -7.81
N ARG A 142 -1.63 -1.56 -8.18
CA ARG A 142 -2.69 -1.83 -7.19
C ARG A 142 -2.41 -3.09 -6.36
N ALA A 143 -1.84 -4.12 -6.98
CA ALA A 143 -1.43 -5.33 -6.27
C ALA A 143 -0.29 -5.03 -5.27
N ASP A 144 0.64 -4.16 -5.65
CA ASP A 144 1.69 -3.68 -4.75
C ASP A 144 1.08 -2.91 -3.57
N GLU A 145 0.10 -2.01 -3.78
CA GLU A 145 -0.59 -1.33 -2.67
C GLU A 145 -1.27 -2.32 -1.71
N ALA A 146 -1.93 -3.36 -2.23
CA ALA A 146 -2.56 -4.39 -1.42
C ALA A 146 -1.54 -5.16 -0.58
N HIS A 147 -0.38 -5.49 -1.16
CA HIS A 147 0.70 -6.12 -0.42
C HIS A 147 1.21 -5.21 0.71
N HIS A 148 1.50 -3.95 0.42
CA HIS A 148 1.97 -3.01 1.45
C HIS A 148 0.95 -2.78 2.56
N ARG A 149 -0.35 -2.76 2.24
CA ARG A 149 -1.44 -2.69 3.23
C ARG A 149 -1.32 -3.85 4.22
N ASP A 150 -1.30 -5.07 3.70
CA ASP A 150 -1.30 -6.28 4.52
C ASP A 150 -0.02 -6.37 5.38
N VAL A 151 1.13 -6.00 4.82
CA VAL A 151 2.41 -5.91 5.55
C VAL A 151 2.34 -4.90 6.69
N ASN A 152 1.81 -3.70 6.45
CA ASN A 152 1.76 -2.67 7.48
C ASN A 152 0.76 -3.01 8.60
N TYR A 153 -0.39 -3.61 8.30
CA TYR A 153 -1.29 -4.10 9.34
C TYR A 153 -0.66 -5.24 10.15
N PHE A 154 -0.01 -6.19 9.49
CA PHE A 154 0.71 -7.27 10.17
C PHE A 154 1.78 -6.73 11.14
N VAL A 155 2.58 -5.75 10.71
CA VAL A 155 3.59 -5.12 11.57
C VAL A 155 2.94 -4.35 12.72
N SER A 156 1.85 -3.62 12.47
CA SER A 156 1.07 -2.92 13.51
C SER A 156 0.54 -3.88 14.58
N ASP A 157 -0.03 -5.01 14.16
CA ASP A 157 -0.59 -6.02 15.07
C ASP A 157 0.49 -6.75 15.86
N SER A 158 1.65 -7.01 15.23
CA SER A 158 2.81 -7.59 15.91
C SER A 158 3.28 -6.68 17.07
N TYR A 159 3.29 -5.35 16.86
CA TYR A 159 3.56 -4.39 17.94
C TYR A 159 2.48 -4.41 19.03
N PHE A 160 1.21 -4.68 18.69
CA PHE A 160 0.12 -4.74 19.66
C PHE A 160 0.18 -5.99 20.55
N GLN A 161 0.54 -7.13 19.97
CA GLN A 161 0.63 -8.40 20.69
C GLN A 161 1.89 -8.52 21.56
N GLY A 162 2.75 -7.51 21.57
CA GLY A 162 4.02 -7.53 22.31
C GLY A 162 5.00 -8.57 21.78
N GLN A 163 4.74 -9.14 20.60
CA GLN A 163 5.64 -10.06 19.94
C GLN A 163 6.88 -9.29 19.48
N GLN A 164 8.06 -9.85 19.69
CA GLN A 164 9.21 -9.33 18.99
C GLN A 164 9.02 -9.65 17.51
N LEU A 165 9.19 -8.66 16.63
CA LEU A 165 9.17 -8.81 15.16
C LEU A 165 10.12 -9.93 14.65
N MET A 166 10.94 -10.51 15.52
CA MET A 166 11.82 -11.65 15.27
C MET A 166 11.08 -12.99 15.18
N ASP A 167 9.98 -13.14 15.92
CA ASP A 167 9.22 -14.39 15.99
C ASP A 167 8.27 -14.56 14.78
N SER A 168 8.07 -13.49 14.02
CA SER A 168 7.17 -13.41 12.88
C SER A 168 7.88 -12.66 11.74
N PRO A 169 8.80 -13.33 11.01
CA PRO A 169 9.63 -12.68 10.01
C PRO A 169 8.76 -12.03 8.94
N ALA A 170 9.12 -10.81 8.53
CA ALA A 170 8.35 -10.06 7.56
C ALA A 170 8.15 -10.92 6.29
N PRO A 171 6.95 -10.87 5.69
CA PRO A 171 6.69 -11.56 4.42
C PRO A 171 7.52 -10.91 3.32
N LEU A 172 8.77 -11.36 3.18
CA LEU A 172 9.67 -10.96 2.12
C LEU A 172 9.28 -11.72 0.85
N GLY A 173 8.22 -11.27 0.20
CA GLY A 173 7.77 -11.86 -1.06
C GLY A 173 6.40 -11.36 -1.50
N PHE A 174 6.31 -11.01 -2.79
CA PHE A 174 5.08 -10.71 -3.49
C PHE A 174 4.19 -11.96 -3.59
N CYS A 175 3.45 -12.32 -2.54
CA CYS A 175 2.53 -13.45 -2.56
C CYS A 175 1.29 -13.25 -3.47
N PHE A 176 1.17 -12.11 -4.18
CA PHE A 176 -0.02 -11.76 -4.96
C PHE A 176 0.01 -12.16 -6.45
N PHE A 177 1.14 -12.63 -6.98
CA PHE A 177 1.26 -12.91 -8.42
C PHE A 177 0.44 -14.09 -9.00
N PRO A 178 0.05 -15.14 -8.25
CA PRO A 178 -0.79 -16.20 -8.82
C PRO A 178 -2.14 -15.69 -9.34
N GLN A 179 -2.70 -14.62 -8.73
CA GLN A 179 -3.99 -14.05 -9.13
C GLN A 179 -3.91 -13.12 -10.36
N LEU A 180 -2.72 -12.59 -10.67
CA LEU A 180 -2.51 -11.73 -11.84
C LEU A 180 -2.39 -12.57 -13.13
N GLN A 181 -1.91 -13.80 -12.99
CA GLN A 181 -1.80 -14.74 -14.11
C GLN A 181 -3.18 -15.20 -14.62
N ASP A 182 -4.17 -15.32 -13.73
CA ASP A 182 -5.58 -15.58 -14.10
C ASP A 182 -6.24 -14.42 -14.86
N GLN A 183 -5.68 -13.20 -14.75
CA GLN A 183 -6.10 -12.03 -15.53
C GLN A 183 -5.34 -11.87 -16.86
N GLY A 184 -4.52 -12.87 -17.22
CA GLY A 184 -3.73 -12.89 -18.46
C GLY A 184 -2.46 -12.04 -18.42
N ILE A 185 -2.09 -11.50 -17.25
CA ILE A 185 -0.86 -10.72 -17.06
C ILE A 185 0.22 -11.67 -16.54
N HIS A 186 1.12 -12.08 -17.43
CA HIS A 186 2.31 -12.84 -17.06
C HIS A 186 3.37 -11.90 -16.48
N VAL A 187 3.58 -11.96 -15.18
CA VAL A 187 4.71 -11.31 -14.52
C VAL A 187 5.71 -12.37 -14.10
N GLU A 188 6.94 -12.25 -14.62
CA GLU A 188 8.04 -13.11 -14.23
C GLU A 188 8.63 -12.59 -12.91
N VAL A 189 8.31 -13.27 -11.80
CA VAL A 189 8.76 -12.85 -10.47
C VAL A 189 10.27 -13.10 -10.37
N ALA A 190 11.07 -12.03 -10.29
CA ALA A 190 12.45 -12.12 -9.83
C ALA A 190 12.41 -12.59 -8.37
N SER A 191 12.67 -13.89 -8.16
CA SER A 191 12.60 -14.55 -6.87
C SER A 191 13.61 -13.96 -5.89
N VAL A 192 13.17 -13.04 -5.03
CA VAL A 192 13.81 -12.87 -3.73
C VAL A 192 13.40 -14.08 -2.90
N GLN A 193 14.40 -14.86 -2.50
CA GLN A 193 14.23 -16.14 -1.81
C GLN A 193 13.40 -15.95 -0.53
N CYS A 194 12.13 -16.35 -0.60
CA CYS A 194 11.24 -16.28 0.53
C CYS A 194 11.58 -17.40 1.51
N ASN A 195 11.82 -17.07 2.79
CA ASN A 195 11.88 -18.11 3.81
C ASN A 195 10.47 -18.72 3.95
N LYS A 196 10.35 -20.05 3.84
CA LYS A 196 9.09 -20.79 3.95
C LYS A 196 8.33 -20.48 5.24
N GLU A 197 9.05 -20.18 6.33
CA GLU A 197 8.44 -19.84 7.62
C GLU A 197 7.74 -18.47 7.61
N SER A 198 8.32 -17.47 6.92
CA SER A 198 7.74 -16.14 6.76
C SER A 198 6.44 -16.16 5.95
N VAL A 199 6.42 -16.92 4.85
CA VAL A 199 5.20 -17.13 4.06
C VAL A 199 4.13 -17.82 4.91
N SER A 200 4.52 -18.86 5.65
CA SER A 200 3.58 -19.61 6.49
C SER A 200 3.00 -18.76 7.62
N ALA A 201 3.78 -17.85 8.22
CA ALA A 201 3.30 -16.94 9.25
C ALA A 201 2.32 -15.90 8.68
N PHE A 202 2.65 -15.30 7.54
CA PHE A 202 1.79 -14.31 6.88
C PHE A 202 0.51 -14.92 6.29
N CYS A 203 0.58 -16.10 5.67
CA CYS A 203 -0.61 -16.82 5.23
C CYS A 203 -1.49 -17.21 6.42
N ARG A 204 -0.92 -17.68 7.54
CA ARG A 204 -1.70 -17.94 8.76
C ARG A 204 -2.37 -16.68 9.32
N TYR A 205 -1.70 -15.53 9.29
CA TYR A 205 -2.28 -14.25 9.67
C TYR A 205 -3.44 -13.85 8.74
N LYS A 206 -3.27 -14.03 7.42
CA LYS A 206 -4.32 -13.76 6.44
C LYS A 206 -5.52 -14.70 6.59
N ASP A 207 -5.28 -15.97 6.87
CA ASP A 207 -6.33 -16.95 7.16
C ASP A 207 -7.07 -16.59 8.45
N GLN A 208 -6.36 -16.13 9.50
CA GLN A 208 -6.99 -15.63 10.73
C GLN A 208 -7.89 -14.42 10.47
N LEU A 209 -7.44 -13.44 9.69
CA LEU A 209 -8.27 -12.30 9.28
C LEU A 209 -9.51 -12.73 8.49
N LEU A 210 -9.37 -13.66 7.55
CA LEU A 210 -10.49 -14.19 6.76
C LEU A 210 -11.47 -15.02 7.61
N THR A 211 -10.99 -15.72 8.65
CA THR A 211 -11.88 -16.41 9.59
C THR A 211 -12.64 -15.46 10.50
N CYS A 212 -12.10 -14.28 10.81
CA CYS A 212 -12.83 -13.26 11.57
C CYS A 212 -13.99 -12.61 10.78
N ASP A 213 -13.95 -12.63 9.45
CA ASP A 213 -15.07 -12.18 8.59
C ASP A 213 -16.21 -13.21 8.50
N HIS A 214 -15.97 -14.47 8.89
CA HIS A 214 -17.00 -15.53 8.88
C HIS A 214 -17.84 -15.60 10.16
N ASP A 215 -17.52 -14.81 11.19
CA ASP A 215 -18.29 -14.71 12.44
C ASP A 215 -19.31 -13.56 12.44
N ILE A 216 -19.82 -13.17 11.27
CA ILE A 216 -21.10 -12.44 11.20
C ILE A 216 -22.21 -13.50 11.24
N PRO A 217 -23.03 -13.56 12.31
CA PRO A 217 -24.09 -14.54 12.39
C PRO A 217 -25.10 -14.28 11.28
N THR A 218 -25.22 -15.25 10.36
CA THR A 218 -26.34 -15.36 9.43
C THR A 218 -27.62 -15.50 10.23
N LYS A 219 -28.38 -14.40 10.40
CA LYS A 219 -29.77 -14.49 10.86
C LYS A 219 -30.66 -14.81 9.66
N ASP A 220 -31.12 -16.05 9.63
CA ASP A 220 -32.25 -16.49 8.83
C ASP A 220 -33.56 -15.82 9.27
N THR A 221 -34.36 -15.50 8.25
CA THR A 221 -35.82 -15.29 8.16
C THR A 221 -36.54 -14.18 8.98
N THR A 222 -37.00 -13.19 8.21
CA THR A 222 -38.34 -12.57 8.22
C THR A 222 -38.81 -11.80 9.46
N VAL A 223 -38.66 -10.47 9.45
CA VAL A 223 -39.66 -9.51 10.01
C VAL A 223 -39.63 -8.21 9.20
N GLN A 224 -40.77 -7.85 8.60
CA GLN A 224 -41.06 -6.53 8.02
C GLN A 224 -41.17 -5.44 9.11
N SER A 225 -41.03 -4.19 8.68
CA SER A 225 -41.47 -2.92 9.29
C SER A 225 -40.42 -2.07 10.05
N GLU A 226 -40.11 -0.94 9.39
CA GLU A 226 -39.98 0.43 9.91
C GLU A 226 -39.57 0.67 11.37
N ILE A 227 -38.37 1.24 11.58
CA ILE A 227 -38.07 2.42 12.46
C ILE A 227 -36.78 3.07 11.89
N SER A 228 -36.87 4.13 11.07
CA SER A 228 -36.76 5.56 11.44
C SER A 228 -35.49 5.97 12.21
N GLY A 229 -34.63 6.74 11.53
CA GLY A 229 -34.02 7.95 12.10
C GLY A 229 -32.83 7.81 13.06
N SER A 230 -31.72 8.46 12.66
CA SER A 230 -30.63 9.02 13.48
C SER A 230 -29.48 8.09 13.90
N GLN A 231 -28.42 8.10 13.07
CA GLN A 231 -27.02 8.43 13.43
C GLN A 231 -26.05 8.15 12.26
N PHE A 232 -26.47 8.52 11.05
CA PHE A 232 -25.55 8.73 9.94
C PHE A 232 -25.31 10.24 9.91
N LEU A 233 -24.18 10.74 10.43
CA LEU A 233 -23.61 12.08 10.17
C LEU A 233 -22.44 12.38 11.16
N ARG A 234 -21.20 12.01 10.79
CA ARG A 234 -20.00 12.88 10.86
C ARG A 234 -18.74 12.15 10.34
N LYS A 235 -18.71 11.86 9.03
CA LYS A 235 -17.49 11.52 8.28
C LYS A 235 -17.45 12.40 7.03
N ASP A 236 -17.16 13.70 7.17
CA ASP A 236 -17.25 14.57 5.98
C ASP A 236 -16.46 15.90 6.00
N SER A 237 -15.51 16.12 6.92
CA SER A 237 -14.93 17.48 7.06
C SER A 237 -13.41 17.60 6.89
N ILE A 238 -12.64 16.51 6.86
CA ILE A 238 -11.16 16.61 6.76
C ILE A 238 -10.63 16.26 5.35
N VAL A 239 -11.31 15.39 4.60
CA VAL A 239 -10.79 14.88 3.31
C VAL A 239 -11.23 15.73 2.10
N ARG A 240 -12.30 16.53 2.20
CA ARG A 240 -12.76 17.40 1.11
C ARG A 240 -11.76 18.50 0.70
N VAL A 241 -10.81 18.86 1.57
CA VAL A 241 -9.84 19.93 1.28
C VAL A 241 -8.81 19.50 0.23
N CYS A 242 -8.51 18.21 0.09
CA CYS A 242 -7.52 17.74 -0.89
C CYS A 242 -8.10 17.40 -2.27
N MET A 243 -9.39 17.08 -2.38
CA MET A 243 -10.00 16.67 -3.66
C MET A 243 -10.65 17.82 -4.45
N LEU A 244 -10.96 18.95 -3.80
CA LEU A 244 -11.69 20.09 -4.42
C LEU A 244 -10.90 20.90 -5.46
N LYS A 245 -9.66 20.50 -5.81
CA LYS A 245 -8.83 21.24 -6.78
C LYS A 245 -8.53 20.49 -8.08
N VAL A 246 -9.13 19.32 -8.28
CA VAL A 246 -8.95 18.51 -9.51
C VAL A 246 -10.09 18.71 -10.53
N GLU A 247 -11.21 19.32 -10.16
CA GLU A 247 -12.34 19.60 -11.08
C GLU A 247 -12.31 20.98 -11.77
N LEU A 248 -11.28 21.80 -11.55
CA LEU A 248 -11.12 23.10 -12.23
C LEU A 248 -9.65 23.31 -12.60
N MET A 249 -9.19 22.62 -13.65
CA MET A 249 -8.03 23.03 -14.47
C MET A 249 -7.98 22.28 -15.80
#